data_AF-A0A1C6KMX2-F1
#
_entry.id   AF-A0A1C6KMX2-F1
#
_cell.length_a   1.000
_cell.length_b   1.000
_cell.length_c   1.000
_cell.angle_alpha   90.00
_cell.angle_beta   90.00
_cell.angle_gamma   90.00
#
_symmetry.space_group_name_H-M   'P 1'
#
loop_
_entity.id
_entity.type
_entity.pdbx_description
1 polymer ?
#
loop_
_entity_poly.entity_id
_entity_poly.type
_entity_poly.pdbx_seq_one_letter_code
_entity_poly.pdbx_strand_id
1 'polypeptide(L)' 'MKLKWLDEYCNTCGQQLNSWDKRLSKTLAYKNPVCEKCIAKEYDMEVDDLRSRMEDFFGIRPCQGI' A
#
# COMPACT_ATOMS: atom_id res chain seq x y z
N MET A 1 2.54 14.30 -2.49
CA MET A 1 2.78 13.35 -3.61
C MET A 1 1.42 13.07 -4.26
N LYS A 2 1.29 13.20 -5.59
CA LYS A 2 0.01 12.94 -6.29
C LYS A 2 -0.16 11.44 -6.53
N LEU A 3 -1.37 10.93 -6.31
CA LEU A 3 -1.74 9.56 -6.63
C LEU A 3 -1.64 9.33 -8.15
N LYS A 4 -0.93 8.27 -8.57
CA LYS A 4 -0.92 7.80 -9.96
C LYS A 4 -1.37 6.35 -9.98
N TRP A 5 -2.35 6.03 -10.82
CA TRP A 5 -2.71 4.65 -11.12
C TRP A 5 -1.64 4.01 -12.00
N LEU A 6 -1.30 2.77 -11.70
CA LEU A 6 -0.30 1.98 -12.42
C LEU A 6 -1.00 0.88 -13.22
N ASP A 7 -0.37 0.41 -14.29
CA ASP A 7 -0.83 -0.77 -15.03
C ASP A 7 -0.33 -2.06 -14.35
N GLU A 8 -0.37 -2.07 -13.02
CA GLU A 8 0.02 -3.17 -12.15
C GLU A 8 -1.17 -3.59 -11.31
N TYR A 9 -1.27 -4.88 -11.01
CA TYR A 9 -2.41 -5.45 -10.31
C TYR A 9 -1.96 -6.15 -9.03
N CYS A 10 -2.81 -6.07 -8.01
CA CYS A 10 -2.57 -6.74 -6.74
C CYS A 10 -2.48 -8.25 -6.96
N ASN A 11 -1.39 -8.87 -6.51
CA ASN A 11 -1.20 -10.31 -6.62
C ASN A 11 -2.27 -11.12 -5.84
N THR A 12 -2.92 -10.51 -4.84
CA THR A 12 -3.87 -11.20 -3.96
C THR A 12 -5.33 -11.04 -4.41
N CYS A 13 -5.76 -9.82 -4.76
CA CYS A 13 -7.15 -9.52 -5.11
C CYS A 13 -7.37 -9.10 -6.56
N GLY A 14 -6.31 -8.91 -7.35
CA GLY A 14 -6.40 -8.51 -8.76
C GLY A 14 -6.82 -7.05 -9.00
N GLN A 15 -6.97 -6.21 -7.97
CA GLN A 15 -7.31 -4.80 -8.17
C GLN A 15 -6.12 -4.01 -8.75
N GLN A 16 -6.41 -2.97 -9.52
CA GLN A 16 -5.38 -2.06 -10.03
C GLN A 16 -4.68 -1.34 -8.87
N LEU A 17 -3.35 -1.31 -8.92
CA LEU A 17 -2.50 -0.68 -7.92
C LEU A 17 -2.24 0.77 -8.28
N ASN A 18 -2.06 1.59 -7.26
CA ASN A 18 -1.59 2.95 -7.41
C ASN A 18 -0.13 3.11 -6.94
N SER A 19 0.40 4.31 -7.11
CA SER A 19 1.76 4.68 -6.71
C SER A 19 2.02 4.51 -5.21
N TRP A 20 0.98 4.62 -4.38
CA TRP A 20 1.08 4.36 -2.94
C TRP A 20 1.20 2.86 -2.67
N ASP A 21 0.32 2.03 -3.23
CA ASP A 21 0.38 0.57 -3.05
C ASP A 21 1.75 -0.01 -3.48
N LYS A 22 2.30 0.48 -4.61
CA LYS A 22 3.62 0.06 -5.08
C LYS A 22 4.74 0.50 -4.12
N ARG A 23 4.65 1.72 -3.59
CA ARG A 23 5.62 2.22 -2.60
C ARG A 23 5.53 1.43 -1.31
N LEU A 24 4.33 1.12 -0.85
CA LEU A 24 4.06 0.33 0.34
C LEU A 24 4.62 -1.09 0.20
N SER A 25 4.28 -1.77 -0.90
CA SER A 25 4.82 -3.10 -1.24
C SER A 25 6.34 -3.12 -1.24
N LYS A 26 6.98 -2.10 -1.84
CA LYS A 26 8.44 -1.99 -1.89
C LYS A 26 9.05 -1.75 -0.51
N THR A 27 8.39 -0.95 0.33
CA THR A 27 8.85 -0.63 1.69
C THR A 27 8.81 -1.86 2.58
N LEU A 28 7.75 -2.67 2.45
CA LEU A 28 7.59 -3.95 3.12
C LEU A 28 8.36 -5.11 2.47
N ALA A 29 9.15 -4.82 1.42
CA ALA A 29 9.95 -5.81 0.69
C ALA A 29 9.16 -7.02 0.16
N TYR A 30 7.88 -6.82 -0.20
CA TYR A 30 7.10 -7.88 -0.85
C TYR A 30 7.69 -8.23 -2.21
N LYS A 31 7.74 -9.53 -2.52
CA LYS A 31 8.23 -10.04 -3.81
C LYS A 31 7.33 -9.64 -4.99
N ASN A 32 6.02 -9.68 -4.78
CA ASN A 32 5.01 -9.28 -5.75
C ASN A 32 4.25 -8.06 -5.20
N PRO A 33 3.76 -7.15 -6.05
CA PRO A 33 3.07 -5.96 -5.58
C PRO A 33 1.67 -6.31 -5.05
N VAL A 34 1.36 -5.78 -3.86
CA VAL A 34 0.13 -6.03 -3.10
C VAL A 34 -0.48 -4.68 -2.69
N CYS A 35 -1.80 -4.58 -2.71
CA CYS A 35 -2.47 -3.36 -2.26
C CYS A 35 -2.51 -3.21 -0.74
N GLU A 36 -2.65 -1.98 -0.28
CA GLU A 36 -2.74 -1.66 1.15
C GLU A 36 -3.86 -2.42 1.86
N LYS A 37 -5.00 -2.66 1.19
CA LYS A 37 -6.13 -3.40 1.76
C LYS A 37 -5.80 -4.86 2.04
N CYS A 38 -5.09 -5.50 1.11
CA CYS A 38 -4.66 -6.89 1.27
C CYS A 38 -3.57 -7.00 2.33
N ILE A 39 -2.65 -6.04 2.38
CA ILE A 39 -1.62 -5.95 3.43
C ILE A 39 -2.29 -5.77 4.79
N ALA A 40 -3.18 -4.78 4.94
CA ALA A 40 -3.90 -4.52 6.18
C ALA A 40 -4.66 -5.78 6.66
N LYS A 41 -5.33 -6.49 5.74
CA LYS A 41 -6.00 -7.77 6.04
C LYS A 41 -5.03 -8.89 6.44
N GLU A 42 -3.85 -8.96 5.83
CA GLU A 42 -2.80 -9.93 6.20
C GLU A 42 -2.29 -9.69 7.63
N TYR A 43 -2.16 -8.42 8.01
CA TYR A 43 -1.76 -8.01 9.36
C TYR A 43 -2.93 -7.90 10.35
N ASP A 44 -4.14 -8.30 9.97
CA ASP A 44 -5.38 -8.21 10.77
C ASP A 44 -5.61 -6.81 11.37
N MET A 45 -5.37 -5.77 10.58
CA MET A 45 -5.52 -4.36 10.98
C MET A 45 -6.31 -3.56 9.95
N GLU A 46 -6.81 -2.40 10.38
CA GLU A 46 -7.47 -1.45 9.49
C GLU A 46 -6.45 -0.74 8.59
N VAL A 47 -6.92 -0.24 7.44
CA VAL A 47 -6.07 0.46 6.47
C VAL A 47 -5.48 1.73 7.07
N ASP A 48 -6.24 2.45 7.89
CA ASP A 48 -5.78 3.66 8.55
C ASP A 48 -4.70 3.37 9.60
N ASP A 49 -4.82 2.28 10.36
CA ASP A 49 -3.79 1.84 11.30
C ASP A 49 -2.49 1.48 10.59
N LEU A 50 -2.59 0.78 9.45
CA LEU A 50 -1.43 0.48 8.61
C LEU A 50 -0.76 1.78 8.13
N ARG A 51 -1.54 2.77 7.68
CA ARG A 51 -1.02 4.07 7.22
C ARG A 51 -0.31 4.83 8.34
N SER A 52 -0.90 4.90 9.54
CA SER A 52 -0.27 5.49 10.72
C SER A 52 1.04 4.78 11.07
N ARG A 53 1.03 3.45 11.07
CA ARG A 53 2.22 2.65 11.36
C ARG A 53 3.32 2.84 10.32
N MET A 54 2.96 3.01 9.05
CA MET A 54 3.91 3.34 7.98
C MET A 54 4.52 4.73 8.14
N GLU A 55 3.75 5.69 8.65
CA GLU A 55 4.28 7.00 8.98
C GLU A 55 5.23 6.93 10.19
N ASP A 56 4.84 6.24 11.26
CA ASP A 56 5.60 6.17 12.50
C ASP A 56 6.91 5.39 12.35
N PHE A 57 6.89 4.25 11.66
CA PHE A 57 8.06 3.37 11.54
C PHE A 57 8.94 3.69 10.33
N PHE A 58 8.33 4.06 9.19
CA PHE A 58 9.05 4.25 7.93
C PHE A 58 9.08 5.72 7.46
N GLY A 59 8.38 6.63 8.14
CA GLY A 59 8.30 8.04 7.74
C GLY A 59 7.60 8.24 6.39
N ILE A 60 6.80 7.27 5.92
CA ILE A 60 6.10 7.36 4.64
C ILE A 60 4.62 7.66 4.84
N ARG A 61 4.09 8.58 4.05
CA ARG A 61 2.67 8.98 4.10
C ARG A 61 1.91 8.59 2.84
N PRO A 62 0.60 8.29 2.96
CA PRO A 62 -0.26 8.06 1.81
C PRO A 62 -0.25 9.23 0.83
N CYS A 63 -0.50 8.93 -0.45
CA CYS A 63 -0.65 9.98 -1.46
C CYS A 63 -1.91 10.80 -1.17
N GLN A 64 -1.89 12.10 -1.48
CA GLN A 64 -3.08 12.93 -1.25
C GLN A 64 -4.18 12.54 -2.25
N GLY A 65 -5.37 12.21 -1.75
CA GLY A 65 -6.53 11.80 -2.53
C GLY A 65 -6.74 10.29 -2.66
N ILE A 66 -6.22 9.48 -1.72
CA ILE A 66 -6.50 8.05 -1.57
C ILE A 66 -7.51 7.79 -0.45
#